data_AF-A0A5D6Y126-F1
#
_entry.id   AF-A0A5D6Y126-F1
#
_cell.length_a   1.000
_cell.length_b   1.000
_cell.length_c   1.000
_cell.angle_alpha   90.00
_cell.angle_beta   90.00
_cell.angle_gamma   90.00
#
_symmetry.space_group_name_H-M   'P 1'
#
loop_
_entity.id
_entity.type
_entity.pdbx_description
1 polymer ?
#
loop_
_entity_poly.entity_id
_entity_poly.type
_entity_poly.pdbx_seq_one_letter_code
_entity_poly.pdbx_strand_id
1 'polypeptide(L)'
;MELFVPYVYAPSADAAYVMIVTPFGALRVDKQVAWRVIFTASVLLATALLYRVCFGGRRASATGSTPSRRKPDESSSEDEHDDDKHDDGRSALDESLLRKGEHSYYYAHQRRVSKSESADDALKKTMVSTYGWVDGKATVNIYLRDDAVVDMKEEQLVLKWTKTSFSLDLLSAPGGDQAKSLVIPALFSDIKDVTWRTKKNQLTLTLVKSKAAPWKSLNGAAKNLEAHIEYDASLYD
;
A
#
# COMPACT_ATOMS: atom_id res chain seq x y z
N MET A 1 -32.98 21.68 1.02
CA MET A 1 -32.41 20.61 0.18
C MET A 1 -30.91 20.78 0.22
N GLU A 2 -30.19 19.83 0.83
CA GLU A 2 -28.73 19.88 0.85
C GLU A 2 -28.19 19.63 -0.57
N LEU A 3 -27.31 20.50 -1.05
CA LEU A 3 -26.71 20.37 -2.37
C LEU A 3 -25.71 19.20 -2.35
N PHE A 4 -26.11 18.07 -2.93
CA PHE A 4 -25.22 16.92 -3.08
C PHE A 4 -24.44 17.04 -4.39
N VAL A 5 -23.12 17.09 -4.31
CA VAL A 5 -22.22 17.05 -5.48
C VAL A 5 -21.74 15.62 -5.68
N PRO A 6 -22.03 14.97 -6.83
CA PRO A 6 -21.54 13.62 -7.09
C PRO A 6 -20.01 13.61 -7.12
N TYR A 7 -19.43 12.59 -6.49
CA TYR A 7 -17.98 12.45 -6.38
C TYR A 7 -17.53 11.04 -6.75
N VAL A 8 -16.26 10.96 -7.12
CA VAL A 8 -15.61 9.73 -7.55
C VAL A 8 -14.73 9.23 -6.41
N TYR A 9 -14.94 7.99 -5.99
CA TYR A 9 -14.19 7.35 -4.91
C TYR A 9 -13.42 6.14 -5.44
N ALA A 10 -12.11 6.12 -5.17
CA ALA A 10 -11.23 4.99 -5.45
C ALA A 10 -10.82 4.35 -4.12
N PRO A 11 -11.29 3.12 -3.81
CA PRO A 11 -11.04 2.50 -2.51
C PRO A 11 -9.55 2.18 -2.25
N SER A 12 -8.78 1.96 -3.31
CA SER A 12 -7.33 1.82 -3.24
C SER A 12 -6.69 2.21 -4.58
N ALA A 13 -5.40 2.55 -4.57
CA ALA A 13 -4.64 2.86 -5.79
C ALA A 13 -4.63 1.67 -6.78
N ASP A 14 -4.63 0.45 -6.24
CA ASP A 14 -4.59 -0.82 -6.97
C ASP A 14 -5.97 -1.41 -7.29
N ALA A 15 -7.06 -0.71 -6.93
CA ALA A 15 -8.41 -1.20 -7.22
C ALA A 15 -8.67 -1.26 -8.74
N ALA A 16 -9.28 -2.37 -9.18
CA ALA A 16 -9.69 -2.57 -10.57
C ALA A 16 -10.94 -1.77 -10.95
N TYR A 17 -11.62 -1.16 -9.98
CA TYR A 17 -12.86 -0.41 -10.18
C TYR A 17 -12.83 0.93 -9.46
N VAL A 18 -13.73 1.81 -9.88
CA VAL A 18 -13.99 3.12 -9.29
C VAL A 18 -15.47 3.20 -8.92
N MET A 19 -15.80 3.83 -7.80
CA MET A 19 -17.20 4.06 -7.39
C MET A 19 -17.59 5.51 -7.65
N ILE A 20 -18.71 5.71 -8.34
CA ILE A 20 -19.33 7.02 -8.52
C ILE A 20 -20.49 7.09 -7.53
N VAL A 21 -20.40 7.99 -6.56
CA VAL A 21 -21.44 8.15 -5.53
C VAL A 21 -22.35 9.30 -5.93
N THR A 22 -23.64 9.00 -6.04
CA THR A 22 -24.70 9.93 -6.43
C THR A 22 -25.81 9.92 -5.36
N PRO A 23 -26.74 10.89 -5.34
CA PRO A 23 -27.88 10.88 -4.42
C PRO A 23 -28.77 9.64 -4.57
N PHE A 24 -28.74 9.00 -5.74
CA PHE A 24 -29.53 7.82 -6.07
C PHE A 24 -28.79 6.50 -5.77
N GLY A 25 -27.55 6.55 -5.29
CA GLY A 25 -26.75 5.38 -4.93
C GLY A 25 -25.33 5.40 -5.48
N ALA A 26 -24.62 4.29 -5.27
CA ALA A 26 -23.24 4.10 -5.69
C ALA A 26 -23.17 3.19 -6.93
N LEU A 27 -22.57 3.70 -8.01
CA LEU A 27 -22.32 2.95 -9.24
C LEU A 27 -20.87 2.44 -9.26
N ARG A 28 -20.68 1.12 -9.44
CA ARG A 28 -19.35 0.52 -9.63
C ARG A 28 -19.01 0.46 -11.11
N VAL A 29 -17.90 1.07 -11.50
CA VAL A 29 -17.42 1.09 -12.88
C VAL A 29 -16.02 0.52 -12.92
N ASP A 30 -15.77 -0.39 -13.86
CA ASP A 30 -14.42 -0.90 -14.11
C ASP A 30 -13.48 0.24 -14.55
N LYS A 31 -12.25 0.25 -14.02
CA LYS A 31 -11.28 1.33 -14.25
C LYS A 31 -10.92 1.47 -15.73
N GLN A 32 -10.84 0.38 -16.49
CA GLN A 32 -10.58 0.43 -17.93
C GLN A 32 -11.75 1.06 -18.69
N VAL A 33 -12.98 0.74 -18.30
CA VAL A 33 -14.18 1.32 -18.91
C VAL A 33 -14.26 2.81 -18.59
N ALA A 34 -14.01 3.21 -17.34
CA ALA A 34 -14.00 4.61 -16.93
C ALA A 34 -12.98 5.43 -17.73
N TRP A 35 -11.76 4.93 -17.90
CA TRP A 35 -10.73 5.59 -18.71
C TRP A 35 -11.12 5.72 -20.18
N ARG A 36 -11.74 4.70 -20.77
CA ARG A 36 -12.25 4.77 -22.15
C ARG A 36 -13.31 5.85 -22.30
N VAL A 37 -14.25 5.93 -21.37
CA VAL A 37 -15.32 6.95 -21.39
C VAL A 37 -14.72 8.36 -21.28
N ILE A 38 -13.81 8.59 -20.33
CA ILE A 38 -13.14 9.90 -20.15
C ILE A 38 -12.38 10.30 -21.42
N PHE A 39 -11.63 9.36 -22.02
CA PHE A 39 -10.89 9.61 -23.25
C PHE A 39 -11.82 9.92 -24.43
N THR A 40 -12.92 9.18 -24.58
CA THR A 40 -13.90 9.48 -25.64
C THR A 40 -14.58 10.83 -25.44
N ALA A 41 -14.94 11.18 -24.21
CA ALA A 41 -15.56 12.46 -23.89
C ALA A 41 -14.59 13.64 -24.15
N SER A 42 -13.31 13.50 -23.80
CA SER A 42 -12.31 14.54 -24.05
C SER A 42 -12.06 14.75 -25.55
N VAL A 43 -12.00 13.68 -26.34
CA VAL A 43 -11.87 13.75 -27.81
C VAL A 43 -13.08 14.44 -28.42
N LEU A 44 -14.30 14.10 -28.01
CA LEU A 44 -15.51 14.77 -28.50
C LEU A 44 -15.54 16.26 -28.14
N LEU A 45 -15.12 16.62 -26.93
CA LEU A 45 -15.09 18.00 -26.47
C LEU A 45 -14.02 18.82 -27.20
N ALA A 46 -12.83 18.25 -27.41
CA ALA A 46 -11.78 18.85 -28.23
C ALA A 46 -12.22 19.03 -29.69
N THR A 47 -12.90 18.03 -30.26
CA THR A 47 -13.44 18.09 -31.62
C THR A 47 -14.52 19.17 -31.74
N ALA A 48 -15.41 19.29 -30.76
CA ALA A 48 -16.44 20.32 -30.73
C ALA A 48 -15.85 21.74 -30.59
N LEU A 49 -14.79 21.90 -29.77
CA LEU A 49 -14.06 23.16 -29.65
C LEU A 49 -13.37 23.54 -30.96
N LEU A 50 -12.67 22.58 -31.59
CA LEU A 50 -12.06 22.79 -32.90
C LEU A 50 -13.11 23.15 -33.95
N TYR A 51 -14.26 22.48 -33.95
CA TYR A 51 -15.36 22.81 -34.85
C TYR A 51 -15.88 24.23 -34.63
N ARG A 52 -16.04 24.67 -33.38
CA ARG A 52 -16.42 26.06 -33.07
C ARG A 52 -15.38 27.08 -33.50
N VAL A 53 -14.09 26.79 -33.34
CA VAL A 53 -13.01 27.71 -33.75
C VAL A 53 -12.91 27.79 -35.27
N CYS A 54 -12.95 26.65 -35.97
CA CYS A 54 -12.79 26.60 -37.42
C CYS A 54 -14.04 27.07 -38.19
N PHE A 55 -15.24 26.77 -37.68
CA PHE A 55 -16.50 27.02 -38.40
C PHE A 55 -17.38 28.11 -37.76
N GLY A 56 -17.16 28.48 -36.49
CA GLY A 56 -17.94 29.51 -35.79
C GLY A 56 -17.48 30.95 -36.05
N GLY A 57 -16.34 31.15 -36.71
CA GLY A 57 -15.71 32.47 -36.91
C GLY A 57 -16.31 33.38 -37.98
N ARG A 58 -17.48 33.07 -38.56
CA ARG A 58 -18.16 33.94 -39.53
C ARG A 58 -19.51 34.44 -39.02
N ARG A 59 -19.51 35.25 -37.96
CA ARG A 59 -20.63 36.17 -37.70
C ARG A 59 -20.11 37.54 -37.29
N ALA A 60 -20.17 38.41 -38.29
CA ALA A 60 -20.26 39.88 -38.29
C ALA A 60 -19.77 40.63 -37.05
N SER A 61 -18.66 41.33 -37.27
CA SER A 61 -18.36 42.64 -36.70
C SER A 61 -19.58 43.57 -36.73
N ALA A 62 -19.97 44.09 -35.56
CA ALA A 62 -20.68 45.36 -35.41
C ALA A 62 -20.20 46.03 -34.12
N THR A 63 -19.09 46.76 -34.27
CA THR A 63 -18.72 48.06 -33.66
C THR A 63 -19.44 48.57 -32.40
N GLY A 64 -18.61 48.94 -31.39
CA GLY A 64 -18.88 49.93 -30.34
C GLY A 64 -18.05 49.65 -29.07
N SER A 65 -16.82 50.15 -28.91
CA SER A 65 -16.42 51.45 -28.26
C SER A 65 -16.88 51.51 -26.78
N THR A 66 -16.10 51.78 -25.70
CA THR A 66 -14.79 52.43 -25.41
C THR A 66 -14.51 52.18 -23.88
N PRO A 67 -13.34 52.51 -23.29
CA PRO A 67 -12.83 52.02 -21.99
C PRO A 67 -12.84 53.05 -20.83
N SER A 68 -12.63 52.60 -19.58
CA SER A 68 -12.14 53.42 -18.44
C SER A 68 -11.74 52.48 -17.28
N ARG A 69 -10.46 52.28 -16.92
CA ARG A 69 -9.56 53.11 -16.07
C ARG A 69 -10.12 53.43 -14.67
N ARG A 70 -9.53 52.83 -13.62
CA ARG A 70 -8.91 53.47 -12.43
C ARG A 70 -8.45 52.43 -11.38
N LYS A 71 -7.19 52.58 -10.95
CA LYS A 71 -6.56 52.19 -9.65
C LYS A 71 -6.80 53.34 -8.64
N PRO A 72 -6.19 53.35 -7.43
CA PRO A 72 -6.12 52.38 -6.31
C PRO A 72 -6.56 53.09 -4.98
N ASP A 73 -6.57 52.43 -3.81
CA ASP A 73 -6.32 53.15 -2.55
C ASP A 73 -5.93 52.26 -1.36
N GLU A 74 -5.29 52.94 -0.40
CA GLU A 74 -4.35 52.56 0.64
C GLU A 74 -4.89 53.02 2.02
N SER A 75 -4.70 52.26 3.12
CA SER A 75 -4.72 52.74 4.53
C SER A 75 -4.35 51.56 5.46
N SER A 76 -3.21 51.54 6.17
CA SER A 76 -2.81 52.35 7.35
C SER A 76 -3.62 52.05 8.61
N SER A 77 -2.96 51.45 9.61
CA SER A 77 -3.01 51.88 11.03
C SER A 77 -2.01 51.07 11.88
N GLU A 78 -1.08 51.79 12.49
CA GLU A 78 -0.22 51.39 13.61
C GLU A 78 -1.05 51.19 14.88
N ASP A 79 -0.59 50.35 15.81
CA ASP A 79 -0.86 50.51 17.25
C ASP A 79 0.20 49.74 18.07
N GLU A 80 0.87 50.49 18.93
CA GLU A 80 1.83 50.04 19.95
C GLU A 80 1.10 49.64 21.24
N HIS A 81 1.49 48.55 21.90
CA HIS A 81 1.44 48.48 23.36
C HIS A 81 2.41 47.46 23.97
N ASP A 82 3.22 47.98 24.89
CA ASP A 82 3.98 47.29 25.94
C ASP A 82 3.07 46.45 26.85
N ASP A 83 3.57 45.30 27.32
CA ASP A 83 3.63 45.05 28.77
C ASP A 83 4.42 43.77 29.08
N ASP A 84 5.45 43.95 29.90
CA ASP A 84 6.23 42.92 30.58
C ASP A 84 5.36 41.99 31.43
N LYS A 85 5.64 40.68 31.37
CA LYS A 85 5.63 39.79 32.55
C LYS A 85 6.37 38.49 32.25
N HIS A 86 7.51 38.35 32.89
CA HIS A 86 8.20 37.08 33.10
C HIS A 86 7.31 36.14 33.94
N ASP A 87 6.88 35.03 33.35
CA ASP A 87 6.53 33.82 34.09
C ASP A 87 7.21 32.66 33.36
N ASP A 88 8.07 31.92 34.08
CA ASP A 88 8.73 30.71 33.61
C ASP A 88 7.68 29.64 33.31
N GLY A 89 7.15 29.70 32.10
CA GLY A 89 6.22 28.74 31.53
C GLY A 89 6.90 27.39 31.34
N ARG A 90 6.95 26.59 32.40
CA ARG A 90 7.13 25.14 32.26
C ARG A 90 6.08 24.66 31.27
N SER A 91 6.55 24.06 30.18
CA SER A 91 5.70 23.65 29.07
C SER A 91 4.59 22.73 29.59
N ALA A 92 3.35 22.91 29.12
CA ALA A 92 2.23 22.01 29.41
C ALA A 92 2.56 20.52 29.10
N LEU A 93 3.60 20.28 28.28
CA LEU A 93 4.20 18.97 28.03
C LEU A 93 4.94 18.38 29.24
N ASP A 94 5.71 19.18 29.98
CA ASP A 94 6.46 18.72 31.16
C ASP A 94 5.51 18.35 32.29
N GLU A 95 4.44 19.12 32.49
CA GLU A 95 3.42 18.84 33.49
C GLU A 95 2.60 17.59 33.14
N SER A 96 2.37 17.33 31.84
CA SER A 96 1.79 16.07 31.34
C SER A 96 2.72 14.87 31.58
N LEU A 97 4.03 15.05 31.42
CA LEU A 97 5.05 14.00 31.61
C LEU A 97 5.20 13.62 33.09
N LEU A 98 5.18 14.61 33.99
CA LEU A 98 5.20 14.41 35.44
C LEU A 98 3.90 13.77 35.95
N ARG A 99 2.73 14.22 35.46
CA ARG A 99 1.43 13.68 35.91
C ARG A 99 1.11 12.28 35.37
N LYS A 100 1.67 11.88 34.23
CA LYS A 100 1.46 10.54 33.63
C LYS A 100 2.60 9.54 33.95
N GLY A 101 3.68 10.01 34.57
CA GLY A 101 4.85 9.19 34.92
C GLY A 101 4.57 8.09 35.96
N GLU A 102 3.56 8.23 36.82
CA GLU A 102 3.28 7.29 37.92
C GLU A 102 2.61 5.96 37.51
N HIS A 103 2.15 5.83 36.26
CA HIS A 103 1.54 4.59 35.76
C HIS A 103 2.18 4.07 34.48
N SER A 104 3.44 4.44 34.24
CA SER A 104 4.25 3.89 33.17
C SER A 104 4.72 2.48 33.53
N TYR A 105 3.79 1.53 33.63
CA TYR A 105 4.10 0.10 33.48
C TYR A 105 4.54 -0.12 32.03
N TYR A 106 5.74 0.37 31.69
CA TYR A 106 6.43 -0.09 30.50
C TYR A 106 6.68 -1.57 30.71
N TYR A 107 5.95 -2.37 29.93
CA TYR A 107 6.28 -3.75 29.64
C TYR A 107 7.74 -3.80 29.20
N ALA A 108 8.63 -4.08 30.15
CA ALA A 108 9.99 -4.49 29.86
C ALA A 108 9.94 -5.91 29.31
N HIS A 109 9.55 -6.03 28.04
CA HIS A 109 9.95 -7.18 27.24
C HIS A 109 11.47 -7.10 27.11
N GLN A 110 12.14 -7.69 28.09
CA GLN A 110 13.57 -7.91 28.14
C GLN A 110 13.94 -8.74 26.91
N ARG A 111 14.26 -8.05 25.81
CA ARG A 111 14.92 -8.68 24.67
C ARG A 111 16.20 -9.29 25.22
N ARG A 112 16.24 -10.62 25.33
CA ARG A 112 17.49 -11.35 25.49
C ARG A 112 18.34 -11.04 24.26
N VAL A 113 19.20 -10.04 24.38
CA VAL A 113 20.30 -9.81 23.45
C VAL A 113 21.27 -10.96 23.71
N SER A 114 21.15 -12.01 22.92
CA SER A 114 22.16 -13.08 22.86
C SER A 114 23.46 -12.44 22.39
N LYS A 115 24.35 -12.20 23.35
CA LYS A 115 25.73 -11.79 23.16
C LYS A 115 26.50 -12.99 22.57
N SER A 116 26.65 -13.02 21.26
CA SER A 116 27.74 -13.74 20.59
C SER A 116 28.45 -12.73 19.69
N GLU A 117 29.50 -12.14 20.27
CA GLU A 117 30.44 -11.27 19.58
C GLU A 117 31.34 -12.13 18.68
N SER A 118 31.07 -12.09 17.39
CA SER A 118 32.01 -12.38 16.32
C SER A 118 31.74 -11.33 15.25
N ALA A 119 32.61 -10.32 15.18
CA ALA A 119 32.38 -9.09 14.43
C ALA A 119 32.42 -9.26 12.89
N ASP A 120 32.62 -10.49 12.40
CA ASP A 120 32.68 -10.81 10.97
C ASP A 120 31.56 -11.75 10.47
N ASP A 121 30.60 -12.16 11.32
CA ASP A 121 29.60 -13.20 10.94
C ASP A 121 28.14 -12.84 11.29
N ALA A 122 27.89 -11.59 11.65
CA ALA A 122 26.55 -11.08 11.99
C ALA A 122 25.94 -10.26 10.84
N LEU A 123 26.11 -10.70 9.61
CA LEU A 123 25.17 -10.34 8.55
C LEU A 123 23.81 -10.88 8.99
N LYS A 124 23.05 -10.00 9.64
CA LYS A 124 21.72 -10.26 10.20
C LYS A 124 20.87 -10.85 9.08
N LYS A 125 20.80 -12.17 9.01
CA LYS A 125 19.91 -12.91 8.12
C LYS A 125 18.53 -12.34 8.31
N THR A 126 18.12 -11.44 7.42
CA THR A 126 16.93 -10.66 7.66
C THR A 126 15.79 -11.51 7.16
N MET A 127 14.97 -12.01 8.08
CA MET A 127 13.78 -12.77 7.68
C MET A 127 12.91 -11.86 6.82
N VAL A 128 12.40 -12.38 5.71
CA VAL A 128 11.41 -11.67 4.90
C VAL A 128 10.21 -11.36 5.79
N SER A 129 9.99 -10.09 6.09
CA SER A 129 8.94 -9.64 7.00
C SER A 129 7.57 -9.58 6.33
N THR A 130 7.54 -9.29 5.02
CA THR A 130 6.30 -9.03 4.29
C THR A 130 6.32 -9.73 2.94
N TYR A 131 5.30 -10.56 2.69
CA TYR A 131 5.04 -11.14 1.38
C TYR A 131 3.52 -11.26 1.20
N GLY A 132 3.07 -11.19 -0.05
CA GLY A 132 1.69 -11.49 -0.43
C GLY A 132 1.61 -12.86 -1.08
N TRP A 133 0.44 -13.49 -1.06
CA TRP A 133 0.21 -14.70 -1.84
C TRP A 133 -1.22 -14.72 -2.37
N VAL A 134 -1.44 -15.43 -3.48
CA VAL A 134 -2.75 -15.59 -4.13
C VAL A 134 -2.92 -17.04 -4.54
N ASP A 135 -4.09 -17.58 -4.22
CA ASP A 135 -4.48 -18.91 -4.63
C ASP A 135 -5.04 -18.93 -6.07
N GLY A 136 -4.50 -19.80 -6.91
CA GLY A 136 -5.04 -20.10 -8.24
C GLY A 136 -5.61 -21.51 -8.31
N LYS A 137 -6.24 -21.86 -9.45
CA LYS A 137 -6.86 -23.19 -9.62
C LYS A 137 -5.84 -24.34 -9.53
N ALA A 138 -4.69 -24.19 -10.20
CA ALA A 138 -3.62 -25.19 -10.26
C ALA A 138 -2.29 -24.71 -9.68
N THR A 139 -2.18 -23.43 -9.33
CA THR A 139 -0.94 -22.80 -8.87
C THR A 139 -1.20 -21.92 -7.67
N VAL A 140 -0.15 -21.62 -6.91
CA VAL A 140 -0.14 -20.62 -5.85
C VAL A 140 0.97 -19.63 -6.18
N ASN A 141 0.65 -18.34 -6.21
CA ASN A 141 1.62 -17.29 -6.50
C ASN A 141 1.99 -16.57 -5.21
N ILE A 142 3.29 -16.48 -4.92
CA ILE A 142 3.84 -15.68 -3.82
C ILE A 142 4.54 -14.46 -4.42
N TYR A 143 4.21 -13.28 -3.90
CA TYR A 143 4.75 -12.01 -4.32
C TYR A 143 5.61 -11.43 -3.22
N LEU A 144 6.87 -11.20 -3.56
CA LEU A 144 7.86 -10.59 -2.68
C LEU A 144 8.24 -9.22 -3.25
N ARG A 145 8.01 -8.16 -2.46
CA ARG A 145 8.45 -6.80 -2.76
C ARG A 145 9.49 -6.43 -1.73
N ASP A 146 10.73 -6.28 -2.17
CA ASP A 146 11.85 -6.03 -1.30
C ASP A 146 12.96 -5.30 -2.06
N ASP A 147 13.71 -4.44 -1.38
CA ASP A 147 14.81 -3.69 -1.97
C ASP A 147 15.92 -4.63 -2.47
N ALA A 148 16.09 -5.80 -1.85
CA ALA A 148 17.04 -6.82 -2.31
C ALA A 148 16.68 -7.46 -3.66
N VAL A 149 15.45 -7.25 -4.15
CA VAL A 149 15.00 -7.78 -5.44
C VAL A 149 15.29 -6.79 -6.59
N VAL A 150 15.58 -5.53 -6.26
CA VAL A 150 15.93 -4.51 -7.27
C VAL A 150 17.25 -4.92 -7.92
N ASP A 151 17.22 -5.14 -9.23
CA ASP A 151 18.37 -5.55 -10.06
C ASP A 151 19.01 -6.91 -9.69
N MET A 152 18.23 -7.79 -9.05
CA MET A 152 18.68 -9.14 -8.71
C MET A 152 18.90 -10.00 -9.96
N LYS A 153 20.07 -10.64 -10.04
CA LYS A 153 20.43 -11.66 -11.05
C LYS A 153 19.94 -13.05 -10.65
N GLU A 154 19.82 -13.95 -11.62
CA GLU A 154 19.29 -15.31 -11.38
C GLU A 154 20.15 -16.13 -10.41
N GLU A 155 21.47 -15.92 -10.43
CA GLU A 155 22.44 -16.61 -9.56
C GLU A 155 22.33 -16.20 -8.08
N GLN A 156 21.66 -15.08 -7.78
CA GLN A 156 21.46 -14.59 -6.41
C GLN A 156 20.27 -15.25 -5.71
N LEU A 157 19.50 -16.06 -6.44
CA LEU A 157 18.32 -16.75 -5.92
C LEU A 157 18.63 -18.22 -5.65
N VAL A 158 18.68 -18.60 -4.38
CA VAL A 158 18.80 -20.00 -4.00
C VAL A 158 17.44 -20.53 -3.58
N LEU A 159 16.87 -21.38 -4.43
CA LEU A 159 15.57 -21.98 -4.24
C LEU A 159 15.72 -23.44 -3.79
N LYS A 160 15.15 -23.80 -2.65
CA LYS A 160 15.07 -25.20 -2.19
C LYS A 160 13.64 -25.52 -1.82
N TRP A 161 13.11 -26.61 -2.36
CA TRP A 161 11.72 -26.98 -2.13
C TRP A 161 11.58 -28.50 -2.02
N THR A 162 10.53 -28.91 -1.32
CA THR A 162 10.09 -30.30 -1.20
C THR A 162 8.60 -30.36 -1.52
N LYS A 163 7.99 -31.55 -1.41
CA LYS A 163 6.54 -31.69 -1.62
C LYS A 163 5.72 -30.80 -0.70
N THR A 164 6.16 -30.60 0.54
CA THR A 164 5.37 -29.90 1.58
C THR A 164 6.10 -28.72 2.21
N SER A 165 7.28 -28.36 1.74
CA SER A 165 8.04 -27.24 2.30
C SER A 165 8.75 -26.46 1.21
N PHE A 166 9.04 -25.20 1.51
CA PHE A 166 9.69 -24.29 0.56
C PHE A 166 10.58 -23.33 1.32
N SER A 167 11.78 -23.10 0.80
CA SER A 167 12.72 -22.11 1.30
C SER A 167 13.37 -21.34 0.16
N LEU A 168 13.44 -20.03 0.34
CA LEU A 168 14.05 -19.07 -0.56
C LEU A 168 15.14 -18.33 0.19
N ASP A 169 16.35 -18.32 -0.36
CA ASP A 169 17.43 -17.49 0.13
C ASP A 169 17.82 -16.48 -0.97
N LEU A 170 17.86 -15.21 -0.59
CA LEU A 170 18.28 -14.09 -1.43
C LEU A 170 19.71 -13.70 -1.04
N LEU A 171 20.63 -13.69 -1.99
CA LEU A 171 22.03 -13.33 -1.78
C LEU A 171 22.30 -11.88 -2.19
N SER A 172 23.14 -11.16 -1.44
CA SER A 172 23.51 -9.77 -1.74
C SER A 172 24.27 -9.63 -3.07
N ALA A 173 25.06 -10.66 -3.42
CA ALA A 173 25.81 -10.77 -4.67
C ALA A 173 25.82 -12.24 -5.11
N PRO A 174 26.12 -12.56 -6.39
CA PRO A 174 26.25 -13.94 -6.85
C PRO A 174 27.31 -14.69 -6.03
N GLY A 175 26.90 -15.76 -5.34
CA GLY A 175 27.77 -16.52 -4.42
C GLY A 175 28.18 -15.78 -3.14
N GLY A 176 27.62 -14.59 -2.89
CA GLY A 176 27.87 -13.81 -1.69
C GLY A 176 26.97 -14.22 -0.51
N ASP A 177 26.98 -13.40 0.53
CA ASP A 177 26.25 -13.67 1.75
C ASP A 177 24.74 -13.56 1.59
N GLN A 178 24.05 -14.27 2.48
CA GLN A 178 22.59 -14.27 2.54
C GLN A 178 22.05 -12.93 3.06
N ALA A 179 21.40 -12.17 2.17
CA ALA A 179 20.69 -10.96 2.53
C ALA A 179 19.38 -11.29 3.27
N LYS A 180 18.52 -12.11 2.64
CA LYS A 180 17.17 -12.39 3.13
C LYS A 180 16.78 -13.85 2.96
N SER A 181 15.82 -14.29 3.76
CA SER A 181 15.30 -15.66 3.73
C SER A 181 13.80 -15.68 3.94
N LEU A 182 13.12 -16.51 3.16
CA LEU A 182 11.74 -16.89 3.39
C LEU A 182 11.68 -18.41 3.53
N VAL A 183 11.31 -18.90 4.71
CA VAL A 183 11.18 -20.32 5.00
C VAL A 183 9.74 -20.63 5.37
N ILE A 184 9.12 -21.55 4.62
CA ILE A 184 7.78 -22.07 4.87
C ILE A 184 7.92 -23.57 5.15
N PRO A 185 7.98 -23.97 6.44
CA PRO A 185 8.32 -25.34 6.82
C PRO A 185 7.23 -26.34 6.44
N ALA A 186 5.97 -25.92 6.45
CA ALA A 186 4.83 -26.73 6.06
C ALA A 186 3.89 -25.91 5.17
N LEU A 187 3.68 -26.37 3.94
CA LEU A 187 2.72 -25.83 2.99
C LEU A 187 1.33 -26.43 3.25
N PHE A 188 0.30 -25.72 2.82
CA PHE A 188 -1.07 -26.21 2.95
C PHE A 188 -1.37 -27.41 2.06
N SER A 189 -0.67 -27.63 0.96
CA SER A 189 -0.82 -28.88 0.20
C SER A 189 0.47 -29.20 -0.54
N ASP A 190 0.51 -30.42 -1.08
CA ASP A 190 1.68 -30.90 -1.80
C ASP A 190 1.85 -30.09 -3.09
N ILE A 191 3.09 -29.74 -3.41
CA ILE A 191 3.49 -29.08 -4.65
C ILE A 191 4.28 -30.03 -5.54
N LYS A 192 4.15 -29.87 -6.85
CA LYS A 192 4.86 -30.65 -7.88
C LYS A 192 6.12 -29.97 -8.38
N ASP A 193 6.06 -28.65 -8.50
CA ASP A 193 7.09 -27.85 -9.12
C ASP A 193 7.04 -26.41 -8.59
N VAL A 194 8.15 -25.69 -8.72
CA VAL A 194 8.27 -24.28 -8.37
C VAL A 194 9.02 -23.54 -9.46
N THR A 195 8.37 -22.52 -10.01
CA THR A 195 8.98 -21.61 -10.97
C THR A 195 9.03 -20.21 -10.37
N TRP A 196 9.89 -19.35 -10.89
CA TRP A 196 10.03 -18.00 -10.39
C TRP A 196 10.32 -17.02 -11.52
N ARG A 197 9.93 -15.76 -11.33
CA ARG A 197 10.18 -14.66 -12.26
C ARG A 197 10.37 -13.35 -11.51
N THR A 198 11.30 -12.53 -11.96
CA THR A 198 11.49 -11.17 -11.45
C THR A 198 10.91 -10.17 -12.43
N LYS A 199 10.16 -9.18 -11.94
CA LYS A 199 9.64 -8.07 -12.74
C LYS A 199 9.78 -6.77 -11.97
N LYS A 200 10.67 -5.89 -12.45
CA LYS A 200 11.04 -4.65 -11.75
C LYS A 200 11.53 -4.99 -10.34
N ASN A 201 10.82 -4.55 -9.31
CA ASN A 201 11.19 -4.71 -7.90
C ASN A 201 10.31 -5.78 -7.20
N GLN A 202 9.79 -6.74 -7.98
CA GLN A 202 8.90 -7.77 -7.47
C GLN A 202 9.34 -9.15 -7.95
N LEU A 203 9.62 -10.04 -7.00
CA LEU A 203 9.88 -11.45 -7.24
C LEU A 203 8.55 -12.20 -7.10
N THR A 204 8.18 -12.93 -8.15
CA THR A 204 6.99 -13.77 -8.18
C THR A 204 7.42 -15.24 -8.21
N LEU A 205 7.04 -15.98 -7.18
CA LEU A 205 7.20 -17.43 -7.12
C LEU A 205 5.86 -18.07 -7.48
N THR A 206 5.87 -19.04 -8.39
CA THR A 206 4.70 -19.80 -8.81
C THR A 206 4.89 -21.26 -8.43
N LEU A 207 4.17 -21.69 -7.42
CA LEU A 207 4.16 -23.06 -6.91
C LEU A 207 3.05 -23.83 -7.64
N VAL A 208 3.37 -24.95 -8.28
CA VAL A 208 2.41 -25.80 -8.98
C VAL A 208 1.84 -26.81 -7.99
N LYS A 209 0.52 -26.81 -7.80
CA LYS A 209 -0.16 -27.71 -6.86
C LYS A 209 -0.16 -29.15 -7.38
N SER A 210 -0.02 -30.11 -6.47
CA SER A 210 -0.20 -31.52 -6.79
C SER A 210 -1.65 -31.89 -7.05
N LYS A 211 -2.57 -31.29 -6.27
CA LYS A 211 -4.02 -31.46 -6.35
C LYS A 211 -4.67 -30.10 -6.57
N ALA A 212 -5.63 -30.01 -7.49
CA ALA A 212 -6.36 -28.78 -7.81
C ALA A 212 -7.43 -28.45 -6.74
N ALA A 213 -7.01 -28.38 -5.48
CA ALA A 213 -7.84 -27.98 -4.35
C ALA A 213 -7.53 -26.51 -3.98
N PRO A 214 -8.54 -25.73 -3.55
CA PRO A 214 -8.32 -24.37 -3.07
C PRO A 214 -7.50 -24.37 -1.77
N TRP A 215 -6.59 -23.42 -1.63
CA TRP A 215 -5.79 -23.25 -0.41
C TRP A 215 -6.43 -22.18 0.48
N LYS A 216 -6.74 -22.55 1.72
CA LYS A 216 -7.23 -21.60 2.74
C LYS A 216 -6.10 -20.77 3.36
N SER A 217 -4.89 -21.31 3.36
CA SER A 217 -3.69 -20.71 3.94
C SER A 217 -2.48 -21.12 3.10
N LEU A 218 -1.40 -20.35 3.16
CA LEU A 218 -0.11 -20.76 2.62
C LEU A 218 0.60 -21.74 3.57
N ASN A 219 0.49 -21.50 4.88
CA ASN A 219 1.12 -22.32 5.92
C ASN A 219 0.17 -23.45 6.35
N GLY A 220 0.67 -24.68 6.28
CA GLY A 220 -0.01 -25.90 6.68
C GLY A 220 -0.33 -25.97 8.16
N ALA A 221 0.39 -25.25 9.03
CA ALA A 221 0.08 -25.16 10.46
C ALA A 221 -1.35 -24.64 10.71
N ALA A 222 -1.87 -23.79 9.82
CA ALA A 222 -3.22 -23.24 9.95
C ALA A 222 -4.33 -24.29 9.73
N LYS A 223 -4.02 -25.45 9.13
CA LYS A 223 -5.02 -26.53 8.95
C LYS A 223 -5.58 -27.03 10.26
N ASN A 224 -4.76 -27.05 11.30
CA ASN A 224 -5.12 -27.64 12.59
C ASN A 224 -5.74 -26.62 13.55
N LEU A 225 -5.70 -25.31 13.22
CA LEU A 225 -6.31 -24.29 14.07
C LEU A 225 -7.84 -24.40 14.10
N GLU A 226 -8.48 -24.70 12.97
CA GLU A 226 -9.93 -24.94 12.93
C GLU A 226 -10.34 -26.20 13.72
N ALA A 227 -9.44 -27.18 13.86
CA ALA A 227 -9.72 -28.45 14.53
C ALA A 227 -9.52 -28.41 16.06
N HIS A 228 -9.02 -27.30 16.62
CA HIS A 228 -8.76 -27.17 18.07
C HIS A 228 -9.61 -26.10 18.75
N ILE A 229 -10.57 -25.51 18.03
CA ILE A 229 -11.64 -24.73 18.68
C ILE A 229 -12.73 -25.72 19.06
N GLU A 230 -12.47 -26.55 20.07
CA GLU A 230 -13.57 -27.18 20.81
C GLU A 230 -14.26 -26.05 21.57
N TYR A 231 -15.48 -25.72 21.16
CA TYR A 231 -16.32 -24.82 21.92
C TYR A 231 -16.65 -25.51 23.23
N ASP A 232 -16.07 -25.03 24.32
CA ASP A 232 -16.43 -25.46 25.66
C ASP A 232 -17.88 -25.08 25.93
N ALA A 233 -18.77 -26.05 25.74
CA ALA A 233 -20.20 -25.89 25.94
C ALA A 233 -20.54 -25.58 27.41
N SER A 234 -19.62 -25.83 28.36
CA SER A 234 -19.85 -25.59 29.78
C SER A 234 -19.84 -24.10 30.17
N LEU A 235 -19.42 -23.20 29.28
CA LEU A 235 -19.49 -21.75 29.49
C LEU A 235 -20.90 -21.15 29.27
N TYR A 236 -21.86 -21.96 28.83
CA TYR A 236 -23.21 -21.52 28.49
C TYR A 236 -24.31 -22.19 29.34
N ASP A 237 -23.96 -22.93 30.39
CA ASP A 237 -24.91 -23.51 31.37
C ASP A 237 -25.05 -22.66 32.65
#